data_AF-A0A101GK84-F1
#
_entry.id   AF-A0A101GK84-F1
#
_cell.length_a   1.000
_cell.length_b   1.000
_cell.length_c   1.000
_cell.angle_alpha   90.00
_cell.angle_beta   90.00
_cell.angle_gamma   90.00
#
_symmetry.space_group_name_H-M   'P 1'
#
loop_
_entity.id
_entity.type
_entity.pdbx_description
1 polymer ?
#
loop_
_entity_poly.entity_id
_entity_poly.type
_entity_poly.pdbx_seq_one_letter_code
_entity_poly.pdbx_strand_id
1 'polypeptide(L)'
;MYKSLLSTLAFLLIFILTGFAQNEVVYPTSITKAVYFDVSLPLRDIIPIPPQEADRTWKNGVVKNFLNLRQPDTTPVVDMVAQRYQGKWISRGIGVNINGVGNINNVFPPDTEGDVGPNHYFQMINLSFQIFNKNGASVYGPAANSTIWSGFPGPWAGTM
;
A
#
# COMPACT_ATOMS: atom_id res chain seq x y z
N MET A 1 14.94 50.24 -40.23
CA MET A 1 13.95 49.12 -40.22
C MET A 1 14.55 47.77 -40.58
N TYR A 2 15.29 47.62 -41.68
CA TYR A 2 15.77 46.29 -42.14
C TYR A 2 16.74 45.55 -41.21
N LYS A 3 17.61 46.24 -40.45
CA LYS A 3 18.56 45.59 -39.52
C LYS A 3 17.89 44.88 -38.33
N SER A 4 16.79 45.45 -37.82
CA SER A 4 16.00 44.84 -36.73
C SER A 4 15.24 43.62 -37.25
N LEU A 5 14.64 43.69 -38.43
CA LEU A 5 13.96 42.55 -39.06
C LEU A 5 14.90 41.37 -39.31
N LEU A 6 16.12 41.64 -39.79
CA LEU A 6 17.12 40.60 -40.05
C LEU A 6 17.59 39.90 -38.77
N SER A 7 17.74 40.66 -37.67
CA SER A 7 18.14 40.11 -36.38
C SER A 7 17.00 39.32 -35.73
N THR A 8 15.75 39.75 -35.86
CA THR A 8 14.59 38.96 -35.40
C THR A 8 14.45 37.65 -36.19
N LEU A 9 14.63 37.69 -37.51
CA LEU A 9 14.63 36.49 -38.36
C LEU A 9 15.77 35.53 -38.01
N ALA A 10 16.98 36.05 -37.75
CA ALA A 10 18.11 35.22 -37.33
C ALA A 10 17.86 34.55 -35.96
N PHE A 11 17.29 35.28 -34.99
CA PHE A 11 16.90 34.71 -33.69
C PHE A 11 15.80 33.64 -33.83
N LEU A 12 14.81 33.86 -34.69
CA LEU A 12 13.75 32.88 -34.95
C LEU A 12 14.32 31.61 -35.60
N LEU A 13 15.27 31.76 -36.54
CA LEU A 13 15.94 30.65 -37.21
C LEU A 13 16.76 29.81 -36.22
N ILE A 14 17.45 30.44 -35.27
CA ILE A 14 18.22 29.76 -34.23
C ILE A 14 17.31 28.96 -33.27
N PHE A 15 16.11 29.48 -32.97
CA PHE A 15 15.12 28.77 -32.14
C PHE A 15 14.51 27.56 -32.86
N ILE A 16 14.36 27.60 -34.18
CA ILE A 16 13.82 26.48 -34.97
C ILE A 16 14.88 25.38 -35.18
N LEU A 17 16.16 25.76 -35.29
CA LEU A 17 17.26 24.83 -35.55
C LEU A 17 17.76 24.06 -34.30
N THR A 18 17.35 24.47 -33.09
CA THR A 18 17.77 23.83 -31.82
C THR A 18 16.69 22.94 -31.19
N GLY A 19 15.52 22.81 -31.81
CA GLY A 19 14.45 21.92 -31.35
C GLY A 19 14.71 20.46 -31.74
N PHE A 20 15.39 19.70 -30.88
CA PHE A 20 15.42 18.25 -31.01
C PHE A 20 14.10 17.66 -30.51
N ALA A 21 13.29 17.08 -31.40
CA ALA A 21 12.18 16.23 -30.99
C ALA A 21 12.73 14.90 -30.47
N GLN A 22 12.22 14.44 -29.32
CA GLN A 22 12.61 13.15 -28.73
C GLN A 22 11.96 12.03 -29.56
N ASN A 23 12.72 11.43 -30.48
CA ASN A 23 12.22 10.41 -31.43
C ASN A 23 12.32 8.96 -30.92
N GLU A 24 12.94 8.71 -29.77
CA GLU A 24 12.99 7.36 -29.21
C GLU A 24 11.73 7.09 -28.39
N VAL A 25 10.75 6.49 -29.05
CA VAL A 25 9.69 5.75 -28.35
C VAL A 25 10.37 4.54 -27.70
N VAL A 26 10.56 4.61 -26.38
CA VAL A 26 11.08 3.49 -25.61
C VAL A 26 10.01 2.41 -25.57
N TYR A 27 10.22 1.33 -26.34
CA TYR A 27 9.37 0.15 -26.28
C TYR A 27 9.83 -0.75 -25.11
N PRO A 28 8.90 -1.44 -24.43
CA PRO A 28 9.27 -2.41 -23.41
C PRO A 28 10.07 -3.55 -24.04
N THR A 29 11.18 -3.94 -23.40
CA THR A 29 12.04 -5.06 -23.84
C THR A 29 11.30 -6.40 -23.84
N SER A 30 10.25 -6.53 -23.01
CA SER A 30 9.33 -7.67 -23.05
C SER A 30 7.96 -7.25 -22.56
N ILE A 31 6.91 -7.85 -23.14
CA ILE A 31 5.53 -7.72 -22.68
C ILE A 31 5.13 -9.08 -22.13
N THR A 32 4.95 -9.15 -20.81
CA THR A 32 4.41 -10.36 -20.15
C THR A 32 2.91 -10.21 -19.97
N LYS A 33 2.16 -11.28 -20.24
CA LYS A 33 0.71 -11.34 -20.00
C LYS A 33 0.43 -12.08 -18.69
N ALA A 34 -0.70 -11.77 -18.06
CA ALA A 34 -1.17 -12.52 -16.91
C ALA A 34 -1.33 -14.00 -17.29
N VAL A 35 -0.82 -14.89 -16.44
CA VAL A 35 -0.98 -16.34 -16.62
C VAL A 35 -2.43 -16.74 -16.38
N TYR A 36 -3.10 -16.08 -15.45
CA TYR A 36 -4.49 -16.32 -15.10
C TYR A 36 -5.10 -15.07 -14.43
N PHE A 37 -6.39 -14.83 -14.65
CA PHE A 37 -7.19 -13.84 -13.94
C PHE A 37 -8.61 -14.37 -13.82
N ASP A 38 -9.30 -14.01 -12.75
CA ASP A 38 -10.68 -14.39 -12.50
C ASP A 38 -11.37 -13.35 -11.62
N VAL A 39 -12.69 -13.48 -11.44
CA VAL A 39 -13.51 -12.69 -10.53
C VAL A 39 -13.94 -13.60 -9.39
N SER A 40 -13.60 -13.25 -8.15
CA SER A 40 -14.01 -14.03 -6.99
C SER A 40 -15.53 -13.98 -6.78
N LEU A 41 -16.05 -15.01 -6.09
CA LEU A 41 -17.41 -14.95 -5.56
C LEU A 41 -17.56 -13.76 -4.60
N PRO A 42 -18.77 -13.22 -4.42
CA PRO A 42 -19.02 -12.24 -3.38
C PRO A 42 -18.53 -12.79 -2.04
N LEU A 43 -17.77 -11.99 -1.28
CA LEU A 43 -17.12 -12.46 -0.04
C LEU A 43 -18.10 -13.09 0.96
N ARG A 44 -19.34 -12.60 1.01
CA ARG A 44 -20.42 -13.15 1.85
C ARG A 44 -20.79 -14.61 1.52
N ASP A 45 -20.50 -15.06 0.31
CA ASP A 45 -20.80 -16.39 -0.20
C ASP A 45 -19.57 -17.33 -0.08
N ILE A 46 -18.42 -16.80 0.34
CA ILE A 46 -17.19 -17.57 0.62
C ILE A 46 -17.21 -18.01 2.09
N ILE A 47 -16.98 -19.30 2.34
CA ILE A 47 -16.84 -19.82 3.71
C ILE A 47 -15.50 -19.33 4.28
N PRO A 48 -15.48 -18.64 5.44
CA PRO A 48 -14.25 -18.18 6.06
C PRO A 48 -13.28 -19.33 6.33
N ILE A 49 -12.02 -19.20 5.89
CA ILE A 49 -10.95 -20.09 6.31
C ILE A 49 -10.50 -19.62 7.70
N PRO A 50 -10.55 -20.46 8.75
CA PRO A 50 -10.11 -20.04 10.08
C PRO A 50 -8.62 -19.66 10.08
N PRO A 51 -8.25 -18.50 10.65
CA PRO A 51 -6.84 -18.11 10.77
C PRO A 51 -6.10 -19.05 11.73
N GLN A 52 -4.85 -19.34 11.40
CA GLN A 52 -3.97 -20.20 12.19
C GLN A 52 -2.68 -19.46 12.54
N GLU A 53 -1.90 -20.02 13.47
CA GLU A 53 -0.55 -19.53 13.72
C GLU A 53 0.32 -19.65 12.46
N ALA A 54 1.10 -18.61 12.17
CA ALA A 54 1.96 -18.58 11.00
C ALA A 54 3.18 -19.49 11.17
N ASP A 55 3.53 -20.27 10.15
CA ASP A 55 4.84 -20.92 10.10
C ASP A 55 5.94 -19.85 9.95
N ARG A 56 6.80 -19.80 10.96
CA ARG A 56 7.89 -18.83 11.09
C ARG A 56 9.24 -19.50 11.22
N THR A 57 9.33 -20.79 10.91
CA THR A 57 10.57 -21.56 10.99
C THR A 57 11.71 -20.94 10.17
N TRP A 58 11.38 -20.22 9.10
CA TRP A 58 12.35 -19.44 8.31
C TRP A 58 13.09 -18.36 9.13
N LYS A 59 12.46 -17.80 10.17
CA LYS A 59 13.09 -16.82 11.08
C LYS A 59 14.11 -17.45 12.03
N ASN A 60 14.14 -18.78 12.15
CA ASN A 60 15.17 -19.46 12.92
C ASN A 60 16.55 -19.40 12.23
N GLY A 61 16.59 -18.99 10.96
CA GLY A 61 17.84 -18.71 10.26
C GLY A 61 18.56 -17.50 10.87
N VAL A 62 19.85 -17.66 11.17
CA VAL A 62 20.69 -16.54 11.62
C VAL A 62 21.00 -15.64 10.43
N VAL A 63 20.27 -14.53 10.31
CA VAL A 63 20.63 -13.46 9.37
C VAL A 63 21.71 -12.61 10.02
N LYS A 64 22.94 -12.68 9.50
CA LYS A 64 24.03 -11.83 9.96
C LYS A 64 23.71 -10.37 9.61
N ASN A 65 23.57 -9.54 10.64
CA ASN A 65 23.35 -8.11 10.46
C ASN A 65 24.69 -7.45 10.13
N PHE A 66 24.87 -6.98 8.89
CA PHE A 66 26.04 -6.18 8.51
C PHE A 66 25.72 -4.71 8.69
N LEU A 67 25.92 -4.22 9.90
CA LEU A 67 25.64 -2.85 10.28
C LEU A 67 26.78 -1.93 9.84
N ASN A 68 26.76 -1.48 8.58
CA ASN A 68 27.50 -0.31 8.12
C ASN A 68 26.73 0.96 8.51
N LEU A 69 26.58 1.18 9.82
CA LEU A 69 25.89 2.35 10.32
C LEU A 69 26.71 3.58 9.97
N ARG A 70 26.17 4.43 9.08
CA ARG A 70 26.61 5.82 8.96
C ARG A 70 26.44 6.45 10.34
N GLN A 71 27.47 7.14 10.84
CA GLN A 71 27.32 7.91 12.06
C GLN A 71 26.13 8.86 11.89
N PRO A 72 25.23 8.95 12.89
CA PRO A 72 24.07 9.83 12.80
C PRO A 72 24.56 11.25 12.51
N ASP A 73 23.96 11.86 11.48
CA ASP A 73 24.19 13.26 11.19
C ASP A 73 23.59 14.08 12.33
N THR A 74 24.45 14.73 13.12
CA THR A 74 24.03 15.53 14.28
C THR A 74 23.69 16.97 13.89
N THR A 75 23.67 17.31 12.60
CA THR A 75 23.28 18.65 12.16
C THR A 75 21.83 18.93 12.57
N PRO A 76 21.56 20.03 13.30
CA PRO A 76 20.19 20.40 13.64
C PRO A 76 19.43 20.78 12.37
N VAL A 77 18.54 19.91 11.92
CA VAL A 77 17.61 20.20 10.83
C VAL A 77 16.32 20.75 11.42
N VAL A 78 15.95 21.97 11.03
CA VAL A 78 14.63 22.52 11.35
C VAL A 78 13.65 22.03 10.30
N ASP A 79 12.66 21.24 10.71
CA ASP A 79 11.53 20.88 9.85
C ASP A 79 10.57 22.08 9.73
N MET A 80 10.45 22.61 8.51
CA MET A 80 9.65 23.81 8.24
C MET A 80 8.14 23.51 8.19
N VAL A 81 7.75 22.23 8.07
CA VAL A 81 6.34 21.78 8.11
C VAL A 81 5.99 21.10 9.43
N ALA A 82 6.89 21.13 10.42
CA ALA A 82 6.61 20.63 11.74
C ALA A 82 5.39 21.35 12.35
N GLN A 83 4.40 20.57 12.78
CA GLN A 83 3.25 21.09 13.49
C GLN A 83 3.70 21.64 14.87
N ARG A 84 3.67 22.96 15.04
CA ARG A 84 4.09 23.63 16.30
C ARG A 84 2.94 23.87 17.28
N TYR A 85 1.71 23.73 16.82
CA TYR A 85 0.52 24.02 17.61
C TYR A 85 -0.53 22.93 17.41
N GLN A 86 -1.14 22.52 18.52
CA GLN A 86 -2.29 21.63 18.49
C GLN A 86 -3.48 22.39 17.89
N GLY A 87 -4.10 21.82 16.86
CA GLY A 87 -5.36 22.35 16.33
C GLY A 87 -6.50 22.25 17.35
N LYS A 88 -7.61 22.93 17.08
CA LYS A 88 -8.84 22.76 17.86
C LYS A 88 -9.41 21.37 17.59
N TRP A 89 -9.39 20.49 18.59
CA TRP A 89 -9.98 19.16 18.50
C TRP A 89 -11.51 19.27 18.43
N ILE A 90 -12.06 19.12 17.24
CA ILE A 90 -13.50 18.96 17.05
C ILE A 90 -13.74 17.47 16.78
N SER A 91 -13.96 16.70 17.85
CA SER A 91 -14.33 15.29 17.74
C SER A 91 -15.78 15.11 18.14
N ARG A 92 -16.51 14.25 17.43
CA ARG A 92 -17.88 13.84 17.80
C ARG A 92 -17.89 12.80 18.94
N GLY A 93 -16.72 12.50 19.53
CA GLY A 93 -16.54 11.42 20.49
C GLY A 93 -16.45 10.06 19.81
N ILE A 94 -16.18 9.02 20.61
CA ILE A 94 -16.18 7.63 20.15
C ILE A 94 -17.63 7.20 19.99
N GLY A 95 -18.04 6.84 18.77
CA GLY A 95 -19.39 6.35 18.51
C GLY A 95 -19.59 4.90 18.99
N VAL A 96 -18.66 4.02 18.63
CA VAL A 96 -18.69 2.59 18.97
C VAL A 96 -17.27 2.12 19.24
N ASN A 97 -17.10 1.30 20.29
CA ASN A 97 -15.84 0.64 20.60
C ASN A 97 -15.88 -0.82 20.14
N ILE A 98 -14.89 -1.24 19.34
CA ILE A 98 -14.79 -2.60 18.80
C ILE A 98 -13.49 -3.21 19.31
N ASN A 99 -13.53 -4.42 19.89
CA ASN A 99 -12.33 -5.10 20.40
C ASN A 99 -11.32 -5.42 19.30
N GLY A 100 -11.81 -5.63 18.08
CA GLY A 100 -10.99 -5.99 16.92
C GLY A 100 -10.45 -7.41 16.96
N VAL A 101 -9.59 -7.74 16.00
CA VAL A 101 -8.92 -9.03 15.87
C VAL A 101 -7.63 -9.03 16.70
N GLY A 102 -7.46 -10.05 17.54
CA GLY A 102 -6.23 -10.25 18.32
C GLY A 102 -5.09 -10.84 17.50
N ASN A 103 -3.94 -11.10 18.14
CA ASN A 103 -2.80 -11.72 17.48
C ASN A 103 -2.97 -13.24 17.28
N ILE A 104 -3.94 -13.65 16.46
CA ILE A 104 -4.24 -15.07 16.20
C ILE A 104 -3.08 -15.76 15.47
N ASN A 105 -2.39 -15.03 14.59
CA ASN A 105 -1.31 -15.58 13.77
C ASN A 105 0.03 -15.68 14.51
N ASN A 106 0.12 -15.23 15.77
CA ASN A 106 1.36 -15.09 16.54
C ASN A 106 2.43 -14.26 15.78
N VAL A 107 1.98 -13.18 15.12
CA VAL A 107 2.80 -12.30 14.29
C VAL A 107 3.17 -11.01 15.00
N PHE A 108 4.47 -10.68 14.95
CA PHE A 108 5.06 -9.49 15.55
C PHE A 108 6.06 -8.83 14.59
N PRO A 109 6.10 -7.48 14.55
CA PRO A 109 5.14 -6.57 15.18
C PRO A 109 3.72 -6.75 14.57
N PRO A 110 2.65 -6.31 15.27
CA PRO A 110 1.31 -6.38 14.71
C PRO A 110 1.11 -5.32 13.62
N ASP A 111 0.80 -5.77 12.40
CA ASP A 111 0.44 -4.89 11.29
C ASP A 111 -1.09 -4.80 11.17
N THR A 112 -1.69 -3.99 12.04
CA THR A 112 -3.14 -3.80 12.09
C THR A 112 -3.56 -2.58 11.25
N GLU A 113 -4.51 -2.79 10.35
CA GLU A 113 -5.08 -1.76 9.47
C GLU A 113 -6.60 -1.92 9.39
N GLY A 114 -7.32 -0.87 9.00
CA GLY A 114 -8.74 -1.02 8.70
C GLY A 114 -9.41 0.23 8.15
N ASP A 115 -10.53 0.02 7.46
CA ASP A 115 -11.29 1.11 6.83
C ASP A 115 -12.80 0.99 7.09
N VAL A 116 -13.46 2.15 7.08
CA VAL A 116 -14.84 2.36 7.52
C VAL A 116 -15.70 2.67 6.29
N GLY A 117 -16.36 1.66 5.74
CA GLY A 117 -17.35 1.84 4.67
C GLY A 117 -18.70 2.39 5.18
N PRO A 118 -19.74 2.50 4.33
CA PRO A 118 -21.05 3.00 4.77
C PRO A 118 -21.70 2.14 5.85
N ASN A 119 -21.59 0.81 5.74
CA ASN A 119 -22.29 -0.14 6.61
C ASN A 119 -21.38 -0.98 7.50
N HIS A 120 -20.07 -1.04 7.20
CA HIS A 120 -19.15 -1.96 7.86
C HIS A 120 -17.84 -1.28 8.23
N TYR A 121 -17.15 -1.86 9.21
CA TYR A 121 -15.73 -1.63 9.45
C TYR A 121 -14.99 -2.92 9.08
N PHE A 122 -14.02 -2.81 8.18
CA PHE A 122 -13.14 -3.90 7.79
C PHE A 122 -11.83 -3.72 8.54
N GLN A 123 -11.42 -4.72 9.32
CA GLN A 123 -10.10 -4.73 9.96
C GLN A 123 -9.27 -5.90 9.45
N MET A 124 -7.99 -5.67 9.20
CA MET A 124 -6.99 -6.68 8.92
C MET A 124 -5.85 -6.59 9.94
N ILE A 125 -5.37 -7.74 10.40
CA ILE A 125 -4.15 -7.86 11.20
C ILE A 125 -3.29 -8.99 10.63
N ASN A 126 -2.11 -8.64 10.14
CA ASN A 126 -1.13 -9.58 9.58
C ASN A 126 -1.74 -10.52 8.51
N LEU A 127 -2.12 -11.74 8.90
CA LEU A 127 -2.62 -12.81 8.01
C LEU A 127 -4.11 -13.09 8.22
N SER A 128 -4.82 -12.21 8.94
CA SER A 128 -6.25 -12.39 9.23
C SER A 128 -7.02 -11.09 9.11
N PHE A 129 -8.32 -11.20 8.83
CA PHE A 129 -9.23 -10.07 8.79
C PHE A 129 -10.59 -10.41 9.40
N GLN A 130 -11.32 -9.38 9.83
CA GLN A 130 -12.69 -9.50 10.32
C GLN A 130 -13.49 -8.27 9.90
N ILE A 131 -14.77 -8.49 9.60
CA ILE A 131 -15.70 -7.42 9.22
C ILE A 131 -16.74 -7.28 10.33
N PHE A 132 -16.96 -6.03 10.74
CA PHE A 132 -17.93 -5.66 11.76
C PHE A 132 -19.01 -4.77 11.17
N ASN A 133 -20.23 -4.86 11.68
CA ASN A 133 -21.26 -3.85 11.42
C ASN A 133 -20.96 -2.56 12.23
N LYS A 134 -21.72 -1.49 11.98
CA LYS A 134 -21.54 -0.21 12.68
C LYS A 134 -21.86 -0.24 14.17
N ASN A 135 -22.49 -1.31 14.67
CA ASN A 135 -22.73 -1.54 16.08
C ASN A 135 -21.60 -2.33 16.75
N GLY A 136 -20.57 -2.73 15.99
CA GLY A 136 -19.41 -3.47 16.49
C GLY A 136 -19.58 -4.99 16.53
N ALA A 137 -20.71 -5.53 16.06
CA ALA A 137 -20.89 -6.98 15.96
C ALA A 137 -20.17 -7.52 14.72
N SER A 138 -19.50 -8.66 14.86
CA SER A 138 -18.88 -9.33 13.71
C SER A 138 -19.94 -9.85 12.76
N VAL A 139 -19.74 -9.59 11.47
CA VAL A 139 -20.60 -10.09 10.37
C VAL A 139 -19.85 -11.04 9.43
N TYR A 140 -18.52 -11.07 9.51
CA TYR A 140 -17.68 -12.00 8.78
C TYR A 140 -16.35 -12.19 9.50
N GLY A 141 -15.85 -13.43 9.54
CA GLY A 141 -14.57 -13.77 10.16
C GLY A 141 -14.59 -13.91 11.69
N PRO A 142 -13.42 -13.97 12.33
CA PRO A 142 -12.09 -13.74 11.75
C PRO A 142 -11.74 -14.82 10.72
N ALA A 143 -11.14 -14.40 9.61
CA ALA A 143 -10.81 -15.25 8.48
C ALA A 143 -9.32 -15.05 8.12
N ALA A 144 -8.66 -16.10 7.64
CA ALA A 144 -7.34 -15.97 7.04
C ALA A 144 -7.41 -15.10 5.78
N ASN A 145 -6.39 -14.29 5.51
CA ASN A 145 -6.35 -13.45 4.30
C ASN A 145 -6.46 -14.28 3.02
N SER A 146 -5.95 -15.51 3.02
CA SER A 146 -6.10 -16.48 1.93
C SER A 146 -7.55 -16.75 1.52
N THR A 147 -8.52 -16.51 2.41
CA THR A 147 -9.95 -16.66 2.12
C THR A 147 -10.41 -15.86 0.90
N ILE A 148 -9.86 -14.66 0.66
CA ILE A 148 -10.27 -13.82 -0.48
C ILE A 148 -9.82 -14.41 -1.84
N TRP A 149 -8.89 -15.35 -1.81
CA TRP A 149 -8.35 -16.06 -2.98
C TRP A 149 -9.00 -17.43 -3.19
N SER A 150 -10.09 -17.72 -2.47
CA SER A 150 -10.82 -18.99 -2.61
C SER A 150 -11.24 -19.23 -4.06
N GLY A 151 -10.87 -20.40 -4.60
CA GLY A 151 -11.13 -20.77 -5.98
C GLY A 151 -10.08 -20.31 -6.99
N PHE A 152 -9.12 -19.46 -6.60
CA PHE A 152 -8.02 -19.07 -7.48
C PHE A 152 -6.99 -20.21 -7.56
N PRO A 153 -6.53 -20.62 -8.76
CA PRO A 153 -5.59 -21.73 -8.91
C PRO A 153 -4.15 -21.29 -8.64
N GLY A 154 -3.31 -22.22 -8.14
CA GLY A 154 -1.86 -22.05 -8.03
C GLY A 154 -1.34 -21.74 -6.62
N PRO A 155 -0.01 -21.79 -6.41
CA PRO A 155 0.61 -21.63 -5.10
C PRO A 155 0.40 -20.22 -4.49
N TRP A 156 0.07 -19.22 -5.30
CA TRP A 156 -0.22 -17.87 -4.85
C TRP A 156 -1.63 -17.70 -4.25
N ALA A 157 -2.49 -18.73 -4.29
CA ALA A 157 -3.85 -18.67 -3.76
C ALA A 157 -3.97 -19.00 -2.25
N GLY A 158 -2.92 -19.53 -1.62
CA GLY A 158 -3.05 -20.05 -0.24
C GLY A 158 -1.78 -20.15 0.59
N THR A 159 -0.65 -19.58 0.15
CA THR A 159 0.64 -19.68 0.87
C THR A 159 1.01 -18.40 1.63
N MET A 160 0.02 -17.60 2.06
CA MET A 160 0.24 -16.42 2.92
C MET A 160 -0.29 -16.65 4.33
#